data_AF-A0A0S4L943-F1
#
_entry.id   AF-A0A0S4L943-F1
#
_cell.length_a   1.000
_cell.length_b   1.000
_cell.length_c   1.000
_cell.angle_alpha   90.00
_cell.angle_beta   90.00
_cell.angle_gamma   90.00
#
_symmetry.space_group_name_H-M   'P 1'
#
loop_
_entity.id
_entity.type
_entity.pdbx_description
1 polymer ?
#
loop_
_entity_poly.entity_id
_entity_poly.type
_entity_poly.pdbx_seq_one_letter_code
_entity_poly.pdbx_strand_id
1 'polypeptide(L)'
;MLKTALRRYFLTGLLLVTPIWGTILVLKTLFVAVDGILGDAVAELVPDHYIPGLGIVTLILLIFLVGLFAANFIGRQIVGHWEDWLNRLPLVRGIYSTLKSMMDILSFSERGSYRRVVLIQFPKNGHYCFAFVTGMTKGETTALGQEALIHVYVPTSPNPTSGYFLLVPEREVISVDISIEEAMKLIVSGGLYTPSGAMASALKGESKWNQVKQPDAGVPIG
;
A
#
# COMPACT_ATOMS: atom_id res chain seq x y z
N MET A 1 -38.45 6.74 -17.22
CA MET A 1 -37.40 7.78 -17.20
C MET A 1 -37.24 8.43 -15.81
N LEU A 2 -38.31 8.92 -15.16
CA LEU A 2 -38.24 9.56 -13.83
C LEU A 2 -37.66 8.67 -12.71
N LYS A 3 -38.06 7.39 -12.64
CA LYS A 3 -37.50 6.41 -11.68
C LYS A 3 -35.99 6.20 -11.84
N THR A 4 -35.48 6.22 -13.08
CA THR A 4 -34.06 6.04 -13.37
C THR A 4 -33.25 7.27 -12.94
N ALA A 5 -33.79 8.48 -13.18
CA ALA A 5 -33.17 9.73 -12.73
C ALA A 5 -33.14 9.82 -11.20
N LEU A 6 -34.26 9.51 -10.52
CA LEU A 6 -34.33 9.53 -9.06
C LEU A 6 -33.37 8.53 -8.41
N ARG A 7 -33.29 7.30 -8.96
CA ARG A 7 -32.33 6.28 -8.51
C ARG A 7 -30.89 6.75 -8.70
N ARG A 8 -30.57 7.40 -9.83
CA ARG A 8 -29.24 7.95 -10.10
C ARG A 8 -28.87 9.02 -9.06
N TYR A 9 -29.75 9.99 -8.81
CA TYR A 9 -29.48 11.04 -7.81
C TYR A 9 -29.37 10.48 -6.39
N PHE A 10 -30.21 9.53 -6.01
CA PHE A 10 -30.10 8.85 -4.72
C PHE A 10 -28.78 8.10 -4.58
N LEU A 11 -28.38 7.32 -5.60
CA LEU A 11 -27.10 6.61 -5.60
C LEU A 11 -25.91 7.57 -5.55
N THR A 12 -25.94 8.67 -6.31
CA THR A 12 -24.89 9.69 -6.26
C THR A 12 -24.81 10.36 -4.89
N GLY A 13 -25.95 10.72 -4.29
CA GLY A 13 -26.00 11.28 -2.94
C GLY A 13 -25.49 10.30 -1.89
N LEU A 14 -25.90 9.03 -1.98
CA LEU A 14 -25.40 7.97 -1.10
C LEU A 14 -23.90 7.78 -1.25
N LEU A 15 -23.38 7.75 -2.49
CA LEU A 15 -21.95 7.58 -2.75
C LEU A 15 -21.11 8.74 -2.19
N LEU A 16 -21.68 9.95 -2.15
CA LEU A 16 -21.04 11.15 -1.61
C LEU A 16 -21.11 11.20 -0.08
N VAL A 17 -22.26 10.87 0.50
CA VAL A 17 -22.49 10.95 1.96
C VAL A 17 -21.81 9.81 2.70
N THR A 18 -21.74 8.60 2.11
CA THR A 18 -21.13 7.41 2.73
C THR A 18 -19.70 7.65 3.23
N PRO A 19 -18.75 8.16 2.43
CA PRO A 19 -17.38 8.39 2.91
C PRO A 19 -17.31 9.46 4.01
N ILE A 20 -18.11 10.53 3.92
CA ILE A 20 -18.16 11.60 4.93
C ILE A 20 -18.73 11.07 6.27
N TRP A 21 -19.81 10.29 6.19
CA TRP A 21 -20.38 9.68 7.39
C TRP A 21 -19.42 8.65 8.00
N GLY A 22 -18.74 7.86 7.16
CA GLY A 22 -17.74 6.89 7.59
C GLY A 22 -16.56 7.55 8.31
N THR A 23 -16.02 8.67 7.81
CA THR A 23 -14.94 9.39 8.49
C THR A 23 -15.38 9.93 9.85
N ILE A 24 -16.57 10.54 9.93
CA ILE A 24 -17.12 11.04 11.20
C ILE A 24 -17.32 9.88 12.20
N LEU A 25 -17.83 8.74 11.73
CA LEU A 25 -18.05 7.56 12.57
C LEU A 25 -16.72 7.04 13.13
N VAL A 26 -15.71 6.85 12.28
CA VAL A 26 -14.38 6.38 12.70
C VAL A 26 -13.77 7.34 13.72
N LEU A 27 -13.78 8.65 13.44
CA LEU A 27 -13.24 9.65 14.35
C LEU A 27 -13.97 9.63 15.69
N LYS A 28 -15.31 9.67 15.69
CA LYS A 28 -16.11 9.63 16.92
C LYS A 28 -15.86 8.36 17.73
N THR A 29 -15.83 7.20 17.08
CA THR A 29 -15.58 5.92 17.76
C THR A 29 -14.19 5.88 18.38
N LEU A 30 -13.17 6.38 17.66
CA LEU A 30 -11.81 6.47 18.20
C LEU A 30 -11.76 7.39 19.43
N PHE A 31 -12.34 8.59 19.35
CA PHE A 31 -12.37 9.52 20.48
C PHE A 31 -13.08 8.92 21.71
N VAL A 32 -14.27 8.36 21.53
CA VAL A 32 -15.02 7.75 22.65
C VAL A 32 -14.30 6.54 23.23
N ALA A 33 -13.65 5.70 22.41
CA ALA A 33 -12.89 4.56 22.89
C ALA A 33 -11.66 4.99 23.70
N VAL A 34 -10.94 6.02 23.24
CA VAL A 34 -9.79 6.60 23.95
C VAL A 34 -10.24 7.23 25.26
N ASP A 35 -11.27 8.08 25.23
CA ASP A 35 -11.81 8.74 26.41
C ASP A 35 -12.35 7.71 27.42
N GLY A 36 -12.92 6.59 26.97
CA GLY A 36 -13.37 5.52 27.87
C GLY A 36 -12.24 4.74 28.55
N ILE A 37 -11.12 4.49 27.86
CA ILE A 37 -9.97 3.75 28.43
C ILE A 37 -9.13 4.67 29.32
N LEU A 38 -8.94 5.91 28.89
CA LEU A 38 -7.96 6.83 29.46
C LEU A 38 -8.59 7.96 30.24
N GLY A 39 -9.83 8.35 29.95
CA GLY A 39 -10.56 9.36 30.72
C GLY A 39 -10.80 8.91 32.16
N ASP A 40 -11.10 7.63 32.39
CA ASP A 40 -11.23 7.08 33.75
C ASP A 40 -9.87 7.11 34.49
N ALA A 41 -8.79 6.69 33.83
CA ALA A 41 -7.44 6.71 34.41
C ALA A 41 -6.90 8.13 34.65
N VAL A 42 -7.23 9.09 33.79
CA VAL A 42 -6.81 10.49 33.89
C VAL A 42 -7.66 11.26 34.90
N ALA A 43 -8.97 10.99 34.98
CA ALA A 43 -9.86 11.59 35.97
C ALA A 43 -9.46 11.21 37.40
N GLU A 44 -8.87 10.04 37.60
CA GLU A 44 -8.32 9.61 38.89
C GLU A 44 -7.02 10.36 39.27
N LEU A 45 -6.23 10.81 38.28
CA LEU A 45 -4.97 11.55 38.51
C LEU A 45 -5.13 13.08 38.55
N VAL A 46 -6.10 13.65 37.83
CA VAL A 46 -6.35 15.11 37.79
C VAL A 46 -7.85 15.38 37.91
N PRO A 47 -8.38 15.51 39.15
CA PRO A 47 -9.77 15.86 39.37
C PRO A 47 -10.06 17.27 38.81
N ASP A 48 -11.15 17.42 38.08
CA ASP A 48 -11.78 18.70 37.69
C ASP A 48 -11.05 19.63 36.69
N HIS A 49 -10.08 19.16 35.90
CA HIS A 49 -9.56 19.93 34.75
C HIS A 49 -9.78 19.21 33.42
N TYR A 50 -10.86 19.59 32.73
CA TYR A 50 -11.02 19.25 31.31
C TYR A 50 -10.04 20.09 30.49
N ILE A 51 -8.91 19.51 30.12
CA ILE A 51 -7.94 20.14 29.23
C ILE A 51 -8.36 19.85 27.78
N PRO A 52 -8.86 20.84 27.02
CA PRO A 52 -9.21 20.62 25.62
C PRO A 52 -7.96 20.15 24.84
N GLY A 53 -8.09 19.04 24.10
CA GLY A 53 -7.00 18.42 23.35
C GLY A 53 -6.28 17.27 24.06
N LEU A 54 -6.59 17.00 25.33
CA LEU A 54 -5.99 15.88 26.09
C LEU A 54 -6.25 14.54 25.40
N GLY A 55 -7.48 14.28 24.93
CA GLY A 55 -7.82 13.03 24.21
C GLY A 55 -6.95 12.77 22.96
N ILE A 56 -6.52 13.83 22.25
CA ILE A 56 -5.63 13.69 21.09
C ILE A 56 -4.23 13.28 21.54
N VAL A 57 -3.69 13.95 22.56
CA VAL A 57 -2.37 13.63 23.13
C VAL A 57 -2.36 12.20 23.66
N THR A 58 -3.41 11.80 24.36
CA THR A 58 -3.50 10.46 24.93
C THR A 58 -3.70 9.38 23.85
N LEU A 59 -4.44 9.67 22.77
CA LEU A 59 -4.51 8.78 21.61
C LEU A 59 -3.13 8.59 20.96
N ILE A 60 -2.37 9.67 20.74
CA ILE A 60 -1.02 9.59 20.18
C ILE A 60 -0.12 8.76 21.10
N LEU A 61 -0.18 8.98 22.42
CA LEU A 61 0.59 8.23 23.40
C LEU A 61 0.20 6.74 23.38
N LEU A 62 -1.09 6.43 23.33
CA LEU A 62 -1.59 5.05 23.25
C LEU A 62 -1.08 4.35 21.99
N ILE A 63 -1.19 4.99 20.82
CA ILE A 63 -0.67 4.45 19.55
C ILE A 63 0.84 4.18 19.67
N PHE A 64 1.60 5.11 20.26
CA PHE A 64 3.02 4.95 20.47
C PHE A 64 3.36 3.77 21.37
N LEU A 65 2.65 3.62 22.50
CA LEU A 65 2.85 2.50 23.43
C LEU A 65 2.49 1.15 22.81
N VAL A 66 1.39 1.08 22.06
CA VAL A 66 1.01 -0.12 21.31
C VAL A 66 2.07 -0.45 20.26
N GLY A 67 2.59 0.55 19.55
CA GLY A 67 3.69 0.38 18.60
C GLY A 67 4.96 -0.15 19.26
N LEU A 68 5.36 0.41 20.40
CA LEU A 68 6.51 -0.05 21.17
C LEU A 68 6.32 -1.50 21.65
N PHE A 69 5.12 -1.83 22.14
CA PHE A 69 4.78 -3.20 22.53
C PHE A 69 4.87 -4.17 21.35
N ALA A 70 4.29 -3.82 20.20
CA ALA A 70 4.30 -4.64 18.99
C ALA A 70 5.70 -4.79 18.35
N ALA A 71 6.62 -3.86 18.62
CA ALA A 71 8.01 -3.95 18.18
C ALA A 71 8.82 -5.02 18.93
N ASN A 72 8.40 -5.37 20.15
CA ASN A 72 9.05 -6.41 20.96
C ASN A 72 8.69 -7.82 20.48
N PHE A 73 9.55 -8.79 20.77
CA PHE A 73 9.37 -10.19 20.37
C PHE A 73 8.01 -10.77 20.82
N ILE A 74 7.66 -10.56 22.09
CA ILE A 74 6.39 -11.03 22.67
C ILE A 74 5.19 -10.35 21.99
N GLY A 75 5.26 -9.03 21.81
CA GLY A 75 4.19 -8.28 21.17
C GLY A 75 3.95 -8.73 19.72
N ARG A 76 5.02 -8.99 18.96
CA ARG A 76 4.92 -9.53 17.60
C ARG A 76 4.23 -10.90 17.56
N GLN A 77 4.52 -11.79 18.51
CA GLN A 77 3.83 -13.07 18.61
C GLN A 77 2.35 -12.91 18.94
N ILE A 78 1.99 -12.04 19.88
CA ILE A 78 0.59 -11.80 20.28
C ILE A 78 -0.20 -11.22 19.11
N VAL A 79 0.37 -10.22 18.42
CA VAL A 79 -0.25 -9.61 17.24
C VAL A 79 -0.49 -10.66 16.16
N GLY A 80 0.48 -11.53 15.88
CA GLY A 80 0.31 -12.62 14.91
C GLY A 80 -0.84 -13.59 15.27
N HIS A 81 -0.94 -14.00 16.54
CA HIS A 81 -2.05 -14.87 16.98
C HIS A 81 -3.42 -14.18 16.86
N TRP A 82 -3.47 -12.88 17.16
CA TRP A 82 -4.67 -12.08 17.01
C TRP A 82 -5.09 -11.96 15.54
N GLU A 83 -4.13 -11.70 14.65
CA GLU A 83 -4.34 -11.68 13.20
C GLU A 83 -4.89 -13.02 12.68
N ASP A 84 -4.31 -14.13 13.10
CA ASP A 84 -4.78 -15.47 12.74
C ASP A 84 -6.19 -15.76 13.24
N TRP A 85 -6.54 -15.27 14.43
CA TRP A 85 -7.88 -15.42 14.98
C TRP A 85 -8.91 -14.60 14.18
N LEU A 86 -8.60 -13.35 13.85
CA LEU A 86 -9.45 -12.49 13.00
C LEU A 86 -9.64 -13.09 11.61
N ASN A 87 -8.59 -13.70 11.04
CA ASN A 87 -8.63 -14.35 9.74
C ASN A 87 -9.51 -15.60 9.69
N ARG A 88 -9.91 -16.16 10.84
CA ARG A 88 -10.85 -17.30 10.91
C ARG A 88 -12.31 -16.85 10.85
N LEU A 89 -12.60 -15.57 11.07
CA LEU A 89 -13.97 -15.05 11.06
C LEU A 89 -14.34 -14.61 9.64
N PRO A 90 -15.28 -15.29 8.95
CA PRO A 90 -15.55 -15.08 7.52
C PRO A 90 -16.03 -13.66 7.18
N LEU A 91 -16.71 -12.98 8.11
CA LEU A 91 -17.17 -11.60 7.92
C LEU A 91 -16.07 -10.55 8.18
N VAL A 92 -15.16 -10.81 9.12
CA VAL A 92 -14.15 -9.84 9.57
C VAL A 92 -12.87 -9.96 8.73
N ARG A 93 -12.51 -11.18 8.30
CA ARG A 93 -11.31 -11.47 7.51
C ARG A 93 -11.18 -10.54 6.31
N GLY A 94 -12.23 -10.36 5.50
CA GLY A 94 -12.15 -9.56 4.28
C GLY A 94 -11.87 -8.08 4.53
N ILE A 95 -12.47 -7.51 5.58
CA ILE A 95 -12.26 -6.11 5.97
C ILE A 95 -10.84 -5.94 6.54
N TYR A 96 -10.47 -6.82 7.48
CA TYR A 96 -9.17 -6.78 8.13
C TYR A 96 -8.03 -6.99 7.14
N SER A 97 -8.12 -8.00 6.27
CA SER A 97 -7.08 -8.28 5.27
C SER A 97 -6.90 -7.11 4.31
N THR A 98 -7.99 -6.47 3.88
CA THR A 98 -7.92 -5.30 2.98
C THR A 98 -7.21 -4.13 3.67
N LEU A 99 -7.58 -3.81 4.91
CA LEU A 99 -6.94 -2.73 5.66
C LEU A 99 -5.48 -3.02 5.98
N LYS A 100 -5.18 -4.24 6.45
CA LYS A 100 -3.82 -4.70 6.75
C LYS A 100 -2.92 -4.59 5.53
N SER A 101 -3.43 -5.00 4.38
CA SER A 101 -2.74 -4.93 3.10
C SER A 101 -2.41 -3.52 2.66
N MET A 102 -3.35 -2.58 2.83
CA MET A 102 -3.09 -1.17 2.56
C MET A 102 -1.99 -0.63 3.47
N MET A 103 -1.99 -1.01 4.75
CA MET A 103 -0.93 -0.64 5.70
C MET A 103 0.41 -1.29 5.34
N ASP A 104 0.42 -2.55 4.93
CA ASP A 104 1.63 -3.26 4.53
C ASP A 104 2.26 -2.58 3.32
N ILE A 105 1.47 -2.15 2.32
CA ILE A 105 1.92 -1.35 1.17
C ILE A 105 2.55 -0.02 1.60
N LEU A 106 1.93 0.68 2.56
CA LEU A 106 2.51 1.89 3.14
C LEU A 106 3.81 1.59 3.89
N SER A 107 3.92 0.44 4.55
CA SER A 107 5.13 0.01 5.25
C SER A 107 6.26 -0.49 4.33
N PHE A 108 5.91 -1.02 3.15
CA PHE A 108 6.87 -1.26 2.05
C PHE A 108 7.53 0.06 1.64
N SER A 109 6.81 1.16 1.79
CA SER A 109 7.35 2.52 1.74
C SER A 109 8.04 2.93 3.05
N GLU A 110 8.69 2.07 3.83
CA GLU A 110 9.60 2.53 4.89
C GLU A 110 10.94 1.79 4.91
N ARG A 111 11.04 0.62 4.26
CA ARG A 111 12.22 -0.26 4.36
C ARG A 111 13.12 -0.18 3.11
N GLY A 112 14.04 0.79 3.08
CA GLY A 112 15.24 0.75 2.22
C GLY A 112 15.41 1.88 1.18
N SER A 113 16.67 2.16 0.82
CA SER A 113 17.13 3.28 -0.02
C SER A 113 16.80 3.15 -1.53
N TYR A 114 16.06 2.12 -1.96
CA TYR A 114 15.82 1.79 -3.37
C TYR A 114 14.36 2.03 -3.79
N ARG A 115 13.69 3.03 -3.23
CA ARG A 115 12.25 3.27 -3.39
C ARG A 115 11.93 4.15 -4.61
N ARG A 116 11.98 3.55 -5.79
CA ARG A 116 11.49 4.19 -7.03
C ARG A 116 10.42 3.32 -7.70
N VAL A 117 9.45 4.00 -8.30
CA VAL A 117 8.49 3.37 -9.21
C VAL A 117 9.18 3.19 -10.56
N VAL A 118 9.01 2.00 -11.13
CA VAL A 118 9.60 1.67 -12.42
C VAL A 118 8.58 1.03 -13.34
N LEU A 119 8.81 1.13 -14.65
CA LEU A 119 8.14 0.29 -15.64
C LEU A 119 9.09 -0.82 -16.07
N ILE A 120 8.55 -2.03 -16.15
CA ILE A 120 9.23 -3.19 -16.68
C ILE A 120 8.34 -3.85 -17.74
N GLN A 121 8.96 -4.65 -18.61
CA GLN A 121 8.21 -5.48 -19.54
C GLN A 121 7.76 -6.78 -18.88
N PHE A 122 6.44 -6.98 -18.75
CA PHE A 122 5.87 -8.17 -18.13
C PHE A 122 4.39 -8.34 -18.52
N PRO A 123 3.89 -9.57 -18.73
CA PRO A 123 4.63 -10.84 -18.77
C PRO A 123 5.34 -11.09 -20.12
N LYS A 124 5.08 -10.25 -21.13
CA LYS A 124 5.65 -10.37 -22.48
C LYS A 124 6.19 -9.03 -22.95
N ASN A 125 7.19 -9.08 -23.84
CA ASN A 125 7.73 -7.91 -24.51
C ASN A 125 6.64 -7.07 -25.20
N GLY A 126 6.74 -5.75 -25.07
CA GLY A 126 5.76 -4.77 -25.54
C GLY A 126 4.62 -4.48 -24.55
N HIS A 127 4.47 -5.25 -23.47
CA HIS A 127 3.52 -4.97 -22.39
C HIS A 127 4.28 -4.38 -21.21
N TYR A 128 3.78 -3.29 -20.63
CA TYR A 128 4.44 -2.62 -19.52
C TYR A 128 3.57 -2.67 -18.27
N CYS A 129 4.20 -2.91 -17.13
CA CYS A 129 3.55 -2.81 -15.83
C CYS A 129 4.38 -1.96 -14.87
N PHE A 130 3.70 -1.29 -13.95
CA PHE A 130 4.35 -0.65 -12.82
C PHE A 130 4.91 -1.71 -11.89
N ALA A 131 6.15 -1.49 -11.46
CA ALA A 131 6.82 -2.30 -10.46
C ALA A 131 7.52 -1.39 -9.45
N PHE A 132 7.74 -1.93 -8.26
CA PHE A 132 8.39 -1.23 -7.16
C PHE A 132 9.75 -1.86 -6.91
N VAL A 133 10.80 -1.06 -6.96
CA VAL A 133 12.13 -1.55 -6.66
C VAL A 133 12.21 -1.84 -5.15
N THR A 134 12.63 -3.05 -4.81
CA THR A 134 12.74 -3.56 -3.43
C THR A 134 14.19 -3.82 -3.01
N GLY A 135 15.13 -3.81 -3.97
CA GLY A 135 16.55 -4.03 -3.72
C GLY A 135 17.34 -4.23 -5.00
N MET A 136 18.62 -4.55 -4.85
CA MET A 136 19.55 -4.84 -5.95
C MET A 136 20.54 -5.91 -5.49
N THR A 137 20.81 -6.88 -6.35
CA THR A 137 21.96 -7.79 -6.21
C THR A 137 23.06 -7.31 -7.14
N LYS A 138 24.19 -6.89 -6.55
CA LYS A 138 25.40 -6.53 -7.29
C LYS A 138 26.24 -7.78 -7.50
N GLY A 139 26.64 -8.00 -8.76
CA GLY A 139 27.25 -9.23 -9.20
C GLY A 139 28.56 -9.57 -8.49
N GLU A 140 28.50 -10.57 -7.62
CA GLU A 140 29.48 -11.65 -7.60
C GLU A 140 28.69 -12.96 -7.65
N THR A 141 28.74 -13.63 -8.80
CA THR A 141 28.16 -14.96 -9.06
C THR A 141 26.67 -15.12 -8.74
N THR A 142 25.78 -14.54 -9.56
CA THR A 142 24.41 -15.07 -9.67
C THR A 142 24.41 -16.13 -10.78
N ALA A 143 23.80 -17.30 -10.54
CA ALA A 143 23.67 -18.37 -11.54
C ALA A 143 22.93 -17.96 -12.82
N LEU A 144 22.32 -16.76 -12.83
CA LEU A 144 21.52 -16.18 -13.90
C LEU A 144 22.29 -15.18 -14.79
N GLY A 145 23.55 -14.86 -14.48
CA GLY A 145 24.40 -13.97 -15.30
C GLY A 145 25.31 -13.04 -14.50
N GLN A 146 26.16 -12.29 -15.22
CA GLN A 146 27.12 -11.32 -14.66
C GLN A 146 26.54 -9.90 -14.49
N GLU A 147 25.27 -9.69 -14.82
CA GLU A 147 24.65 -8.37 -14.78
C GLU A 147 24.02 -8.04 -13.42
N ALA A 148 24.02 -6.75 -13.06
CA ALA A 148 23.33 -6.30 -11.86
C ALA A 148 21.81 -6.52 -12.00
N LEU A 149 21.24 -7.29 -11.07
CA LEU A 149 19.82 -7.60 -11.04
C LEU A 149 19.12 -6.69 -10.05
N ILE A 150 18.05 -6.04 -10.51
CA ILE A 150 17.16 -5.25 -9.68
C ILE A 150 16.01 -6.14 -9.22
N HIS A 151 15.73 -6.07 -7.93
CA HIS A 151 14.60 -6.77 -7.33
C HIS A 151 13.37 -5.89 -7.47
N VAL A 152 12.36 -6.39 -8.16
CA VAL A 152 11.12 -5.63 -8.40
C VAL A 152 9.90 -6.42 -7.94
N TYR A 153 8.97 -5.74 -7.28
CA TYR A 153 7.66 -6.25 -6.96
C TYR A 153 6.64 -5.72 -7.96
N VAL A 154 5.96 -6.62 -8.66
CA VAL A 154 4.88 -6.32 -9.61
C VAL A 154 3.54 -6.66 -8.96
N PRO A 155 2.76 -5.69 -8.46
CA PRO A 155 1.47 -5.99 -7.87
C PRO A 155 0.43 -6.37 -8.92
N THR A 156 -0.56 -7.15 -8.50
CA THR A 156 -1.77 -7.41 -9.28
C THR A 156 -2.81 -6.32 -9.10
N SER A 157 -3.65 -6.12 -10.11
CA SER A 157 -4.82 -5.22 -10.08
C SER A 157 -6.11 -6.04 -9.99
N PRO A 158 -7.16 -5.55 -9.31
CA PRO A 158 -7.24 -4.32 -8.50
C PRO A 158 -6.67 -4.50 -7.09
N ASN A 159 -6.30 -5.72 -6.71
CA ASN A 159 -5.84 -6.06 -5.38
C ASN A 159 -4.30 -6.24 -5.34
N PRO A 160 -3.54 -5.23 -4.87
CA PRO A 160 -2.07 -5.23 -4.87
C PRO A 160 -1.43 -6.07 -3.75
N THR A 161 -2.23 -6.84 -3.00
CA THR A 161 -1.77 -7.75 -1.94
C THR A 161 -0.95 -8.92 -2.45
N SER A 162 -1.26 -9.33 -3.67
CA SER A 162 -0.53 -10.33 -4.40
C SER A 162 0.26 -9.67 -5.52
N GLY A 163 1.30 -10.35 -5.95
CA GLY A 163 2.15 -9.87 -7.02
C GLY A 163 3.25 -10.85 -7.34
N TYR A 164 4.09 -10.45 -8.28
CA TYR A 164 5.26 -11.20 -8.68
C TYR A 164 6.50 -10.53 -8.11
N PHE A 165 7.38 -11.33 -7.53
CA PHE A 165 8.74 -10.90 -7.25
C PHE A 165 9.63 -11.30 -8.43
N LEU A 166 10.26 -10.33 -9.07
CA LEU A 166 11.09 -10.56 -10.25
C LEU A 166 12.50 -10.02 -10.02
N LEU A 167 13.48 -10.73 -10.58
CA LEU A 167 14.85 -10.29 -10.74
C LEU A 167 15.00 -9.83 -12.18
N VAL A 168 15.15 -8.52 -12.39
CA VAL A 168 15.18 -7.93 -13.74
C VAL A 168 16.54 -7.26 -13.96
N PRO A 169 17.21 -7.49 -15.11
CA PRO A 169 18.43 -6.78 -15.45
C PRO A 169 18.21 -5.26 -15.39
N GLU A 170 19.14 -4.52 -14.79
CA GLU A 170 18.99 -3.06 -14.63
C GLU A 170 18.71 -2.32 -15.95
N ARG A 171 19.24 -2.82 -17.07
CA ARG A 171 19.02 -2.27 -18.42
C ARG A 171 17.56 -2.34 -18.91
N GLU A 172 16.74 -3.23 -18.34
CA GLU A 172 15.34 -3.45 -18.75
C GLU A 172 14.35 -2.65 -17.90
N VAL A 173 14.86 -1.83 -16.95
CA VAL A 173 14.06 -1.09 -15.99
C VAL A 173 13.97 0.39 -16.35
N ILE A 174 12.76 0.92 -16.51
CA ILE A 174 12.50 2.35 -16.74
C ILE A 174 12.20 3.03 -15.42
N SER A 175 12.98 4.04 -15.02
CA SER A 175 12.57 4.93 -13.93
C SER A 175 11.36 5.76 -14.34
N VAL A 176 10.32 5.78 -13.50
CA VAL A 176 9.19 6.69 -13.65
C VAL A 176 9.18 7.67 -12.49
N ASP A 177 9.11 8.96 -12.80
CA ASP A 177 9.06 10.03 -11.81
C ASP A 177 7.61 10.26 -11.33
N ILE A 178 7.10 9.29 -10.58
CA ILE A 178 5.81 9.35 -9.89
C ILE A 178 5.94 8.82 -8.48
N SER A 179 5.04 9.28 -7.60
CA SER A 179 4.97 8.73 -6.24
C SER A 179 4.45 7.28 -6.25
N ILE A 180 4.87 6.51 -5.24
CA ILE A 180 4.34 5.15 -5.00
C ILE A 180 2.81 5.20 -4.85
N GLU A 181 2.30 6.24 -4.19
CA GLU A 181 0.86 6.45 -3.97
C GLU A 181 0.10 6.64 -5.29
N GLU A 182 0.61 7.46 -6.22
CA GLU A 182 0.00 7.65 -7.54
C GLU A 182 0.01 6.36 -8.36
N ALA A 183 1.14 5.64 -8.36
CA ALA A 183 1.24 4.34 -9.03
C ALA A 183 0.22 3.34 -8.44
N MET A 184 0.05 3.34 -7.12
CA MET A 184 -0.91 2.45 -6.45
C MET A 184 -2.37 2.81 -6.74
N LYS A 185 -2.71 4.11 -6.82
CA LYS A 185 -4.05 4.56 -7.24
C LYS A 185 -4.39 4.03 -8.63
N LEU A 186 -3.44 4.04 -9.56
CA LEU A 186 -3.64 3.49 -10.90
C LEU A 186 -3.83 1.98 -10.92
N ILE A 187 -2.98 1.24 -10.20
CA ILE A 187 -3.06 -0.21 -10.13
C ILE A 187 -4.37 -0.65 -9.47
N VAL A 188 -4.76 -0.04 -8.34
CA VAL A 188 -5.98 -0.39 -7.63
C VAL A 188 -7.24 -0.02 -8.42
N SER A 189 -7.22 1.12 -9.12
CA SER A 189 -8.33 1.54 -9.98
C SER A 189 -8.46 0.76 -11.29
N GLY A 190 -7.50 -0.12 -11.62
CA GLY A 190 -7.46 -0.82 -12.89
C GLY A 190 -7.28 0.11 -14.09
N GLY A 191 -6.61 1.26 -13.89
CA GLY A 191 -6.39 2.27 -14.94
C GLY A 191 -7.54 3.26 -15.13
N LEU A 192 -8.58 3.24 -14.28
CA LEU A 192 -9.67 4.22 -14.31
C LEU A 192 -9.29 5.58 -13.67
N TYR A 193 -8.17 5.63 -12.96
CA TYR A 193 -7.61 6.87 -12.44
C TYR A 193 -6.86 7.63 -13.54
N THR A 194 -7.20 8.91 -13.75
CA THR A 194 -6.46 9.77 -14.68
C THR A 194 -5.17 10.26 -14.03
N PRO A 195 -3.98 9.96 -14.59
CA PRO A 195 -2.72 10.42 -14.03
C PRO A 195 -2.62 11.94 -13.95
N SER A 196 -1.88 12.45 -12.96
CA SER A 196 -1.50 13.86 -12.87
C SER A 196 -0.61 14.28 -14.05
N GLY A 197 -0.49 15.58 -14.31
CA GLY A 197 0.30 16.10 -15.45
C GLY A 197 1.78 15.69 -15.43
N ALA A 198 2.35 15.41 -14.24
CA ALA A 198 3.71 14.90 -14.07
C ALA A 198 3.89 13.50 -14.69
N MET A 199 2.91 12.61 -14.50
CA MET A 199 2.94 11.25 -15.05
C MET A 199 2.77 11.22 -16.57
N ALA A 200 1.97 12.12 -17.13
CA ALA A 200 1.83 12.27 -18.58
C ALA A 200 3.14 12.75 -19.25
N SER A 201 3.99 13.47 -18.51
CA SER A 201 5.32 13.92 -18.96
C SER A 201 6.35 12.78 -18.86
N ALA A 202 6.34 12.01 -17.77
CA ALA A 202 7.24 10.87 -17.58
C ALA A 202 7.05 9.77 -18.63
N LEU A 203 5.83 9.55 -19.10
CA LEU A 203 5.51 8.61 -20.19
C LEU A 203 5.85 9.14 -21.60
N LYS A 204 6.23 10.43 -21.73
CA LYS A 204 6.59 11.08 -23.01
C LYS A 204 8.10 11.19 -23.25
N GLY A 205 8.93 10.79 -22.28
CA GLY A 205 10.40 10.85 -22.42
C GLY A 205 10.91 10.02 -23.61
N GLU A 206 11.80 10.59 -24.41
CA GLU A 206 12.32 10.01 -25.65
C GLU A 206 12.77 8.56 -25.48
N SER A 207 12.26 7.74 -26.39
CA SER A 207 12.45 6.30 -26.39
C SER A 207 13.92 5.94 -26.68
N LYS A 208 14.67 5.58 -25.63
CA LYS A 208 15.94 4.81 -25.77
C LYS A 208 15.70 3.35 -26.22
N TRP A 209 14.48 2.99 -26.66
CA TRP A 209 13.98 1.60 -26.69
C TRP A 209 14.18 0.84 -28.00
N ASN A 210 14.79 1.44 -29.03
CA ASN A 210 15.08 0.70 -30.27
C ASN A 210 16.21 -0.34 -30.14
N GLN A 211 16.79 -0.54 -28.95
CA GLN A 211 18.01 -1.36 -28.76
C GLN A 211 17.90 -2.51 -27.76
N VAL A 212 16.79 -2.69 -27.04
CA VAL A 212 16.66 -3.78 -26.06
C VAL A 212 16.38 -5.10 -26.79
N LYS A 213 17.44 -5.88 -27.06
CA LYS A 213 17.35 -7.23 -27.61
C LYS A 213 16.76 -8.20 -26.59
N GLN A 214 16.03 -9.20 -27.08
CA GLN A 214 15.51 -10.30 -26.27
C GLN A 214 16.68 -11.03 -25.59
N PRO A 215 16.55 -11.49 -24.33
CA PRO A 215 17.47 -12.46 -23.79
C PRO A 215 17.43 -13.74 -24.64
N ASP A 216 18.60 -14.31 -24.94
CA ASP A 216 18.70 -15.53 -25.74
C ASP A 216 17.88 -16.64 -25.08
N ALA A 217 16.92 -17.18 -25.81
CA ALA A 217 16.11 -18.32 -25.40
C ALA A 217 16.99 -19.58 -25.40
N GLY A 218 17.83 -19.71 -24.37
CA GLY A 218 18.87 -20.73 -24.29
C GLY A 218 19.11 -21.24 -22.88
N VAL A 219 18.10 -21.25 -22.01
CA VAL A 219 18.18 -22.02 -20.76
C VAL A 219 17.87 -23.48 -21.14
N PRO A 220 18.86 -24.40 -21.17
CA PRO A 220 18.56 -25.81 -21.32
C PRO A 220 17.68 -26.23 -20.15
N ILE A 221 16.47 -26.70 -20.47
CA ILE A 221 15.63 -27.39 -19.51
C ILE A 221 16.30 -28.75 -19.32
N GLY A 222 17.05 -28.89 -18.23
CA GLY A 222 17.58 -30.18 -17.78
C GLY A 222 16.47 -31.12 -17.32
#